data_AF-A0A971HD73-F1
#
_entry.id   AF-A0A971HD73-F1
#
_cell.length_a   1.000
_cell.length_b   1.000
_cell.length_c   1.000
_cell.angle_alpha   90.00
_cell.angle_beta   90.00
_cell.angle_gamma   90.00
#
_symmetry.space_group_name_H-M   'P 1'
#
loop_
_entity.id
_entity.type
_entity.pdbx_description
1 polymer ?
#
loop_
_entity_poly.entity_id
_entity_poly.type
_entity_poly.pdbx_seq_one_letter_code
_entity_poly.pdbx_strand_id
1 'polypeptide(L)'
;VNALFNLYAGLFILHFKKYEFGASNEIVSAFSILPPIIRYIVLENLYENDKTNLLVIDKLCLVLLKAFDKENALAWIKEREEELSNTLPYTPEAIADIEAAHGKLCAEAVVANAPENMYISCLERLEEVAQIIEQQGLLYNNFEQAKQLYLEKGILDNDKPENRHFNDIMEFVYLGRKTEENEKLKNQHRYNVTV
;
A
#
# COMPACT_ATOMS: atom_id res chain seq x y z
N VAL A 1 -4.79 22.43 8.00
CA VAL A 1 -3.93 21.40 7.36
C VAL A 1 -4.70 20.09 7.17
N ASN A 2 -5.37 19.53 8.20
CA ASN A 2 -6.15 18.28 8.08
C ASN A 2 -7.26 18.29 7.01
N ALA A 3 -8.00 19.39 6.82
CA ALA A 3 -9.11 19.41 5.86
C ALA A 3 -8.68 19.17 4.39
N LEU A 4 -7.48 19.61 4.00
CA LEU A 4 -6.97 19.40 2.64
C LEU A 4 -6.57 17.93 2.42
N PHE A 5 -5.93 17.32 3.41
CA PHE A 5 -5.58 15.90 3.35
C PHE A 5 -6.83 15.02 3.33
N ASN A 6 -7.83 15.34 4.12
CA ASN A 6 -9.12 14.66 4.10
C ASN A 6 -9.86 14.84 2.77
N LEU A 7 -9.77 16.02 2.16
CA LEU A 7 -10.33 16.27 0.82
C LEU A 7 -9.65 15.36 -0.22
N TYR A 8 -8.32 15.34 -0.26
CA TYR A 8 -7.58 14.47 -1.19
C TYR A 8 -7.86 12.99 -0.95
N ALA A 9 -7.80 12.53 0.31
CA ALA A 9 -8.14 11.16 0.66
C ALA A 9 -9.58 10.82 0.27
N GLY A 10 -10.53 11.75 0.45
CA GLY A 10 -11.92 11.58 0.04
C GLY A 10 -12.09 11.27 -1.46
N LEU A 11 -11.28 11.87 -2.33
CA LEU A 11 -11.31 11.57 -3.77
C LEU A 11 -10.91 10.11 -4.04
N PHE A 12 -9.85 9.62 -3.39
CA PHE A 12 -9.40 8.23 -3.51
C PHE A 12 -10.37 7.25 -2.87
N ILE A 13 -10.99 7.59 -1.74
CA ILE A 13 -12.05 6.78 -1.12
C ILE A 13 -13.23 6.62 -2.08
N LEU A 14 -13.67 7.71 -2.73
CA LEU A 14 -14.74 7.65 -3.73
C LEU A 14 -14.34 6.82 -4.96
N HIS A 15 -13.08 6.92 -5.39
CA HIS A 15 -12.53 6.06 -6.44
C HIS A 15 -12.62 4.58 -6.04
N PHE A 16 -12.12 4.21 -4.86
CA PHE A 16 -12.06 2.82 -4.42
C PHE A 16 -13.41 2.23 -3.98
N LYS A 17 -14.42 3.07 -3.74
CA LYS A 17 -15.82 2.63 -3.64
C LYS A 17 -16.41 2.20 -4.98
N LYS A 18 -15.89 2.73 -6.09
CA LYS A 18 -16.33 2.41 -7.45
C LYS A 18 -15.50 1.27 -8.07
N TYR A 19 -14.21 1.22 -7.77
CA TYR A 19 -13.26 0.24 -8.28
C TYR A 19 -12.52 -0.40 -7.11
N GLU A 20 -12.62 -1.72 -6.96
CA GLU A 20 -12.12 -2.42 -5.78
C GLU A 20 -10.60 -2.25 -5.59
N PHE A 21 -10.18 -1.84 -4.38
CA PHE A 21 -8.77 -1.71 -4.06
C PHE A 21 -8.08 -3.09 -4.10
N GLY A 22 -7.07 -3.21 -4.97
CA GLY A 22 -6.33 -4.47 -5.17
C GLY A 22 -6.68 -5.20 -6.47
N ALA A 23 -7.74 -4.81 -7.16
CA ALA A 23 -8.08 -5.38 -8.48
C ALA A 23 -7.03 -5.04 -9.57
N SER A 24 -6.29 -3.94 -9.40
CA SER A 24 -5.22 -3.49 -10.30
C SER A 24 -3.93 -3.21 -9.55
N ASN A 25 -2.92 -4.05 -9.77
CA ASN A 25 -1.58 -3.88 -9.17
C ASN A 25 -0.92 -2.55 -9.58
N GLU A 26 -1.16 -2.09 -10.81
CA GLU A 26 -0.62 -0.82 -11.31
C GLU A 26 -1.19 0.37 -10.53
N ILE A 27 -2.50 0.36 -10.25
CA ILE A 27 -3.15 1.38 -9.41
C ILE A 27 -2.63 1.33 -7.99
N VAL A 28 -2.46 0.14 -7.40
CA VAL A 28 -1.90 0.01 -6.05
C VAL A 28 -0.46 0.56 -5.98
N SER A 29 0.35 0.28 -7.00
CA SER A 29 1.70 0.83 -7.13
C SER A 29 1.70 2.35 -7.28
N ALA A 30 0.86 2.92 -8.15
CA ALA A 30 0.75 4.36 -8.34
C ALA A 30 0.19 5.07 -7.10
N PHE A 31 -0.84 4.50 -6.46
CA PHE A 31 -1.41 4.96 -5.19
C PHE A 31 -0.35 5.02 -4.09
N SER A 32 0.57 4.06 -4.05
CA SER A 32 1.65 4.01 -3.06
C SER A 32 2.58 5.23 -3.11
N ILE A 33 2.63 5.97 -4.22
CA ILE A 33 3.45 7.19 -4.42
C ILE A 33 2.91 8.38 -3.63
N LEU A 34 1.63 8.36 -3.24
CA LEU A 34 1.05 9.43 -2.43
C LEU A 34 1.76 9.56 -1.07
N PRO A 35 1.75 10.77 -0.47
CA PRO A 35 2.26 10.96 0.89
C PRO A 35 1.65 9.96 1.88
N PRO A 36 2.44 9.39 2.82
CA PRO A 36 1.96 8.39 3.77
C PRO A 36 0.67 8.77 4.48
N ILE A 37 0.52 10.02 4.90
CA ILE A 37 -0.67 10.49 5.62
C ILE A 37 -1.96 10.38 4.80
N ILE A 38 -1.91 10.64 3.49
CA ILE A 38 -3.08 10.51 2.61
C ILE A 38 -3.45 9.03 2.46
N ARG A 39 -2.44 8.19 2.22
CA ARG A 39 -2.63 6.74 2.07
C ARG A 39 -3.22 6.12 3.32
N TYR A 40 -2.78 6.54 4.51
CA TYR A 40 -3.35 6.11 5.78
C TYR A 40 -4.83 6.41 5.87
N ILE A 41 -5.26 7.66 5.64
CA ILE A 41 -6.68 8.05 5.74
C ILE A 41 -7.55 7.21 4.79
N VAL A 42 -7.07 6.95 3.57
CA VAL A 42 -7.78 6.13 2.59
C VAL A 42 -7.85 4.67 3.05
N LEU A 43 -6.71 4.06 3.39
CA LEU A 43 -6.62 2.65 3.76
C LEU A 43 -7.36 2.34 5.06
N GLU A 44 -7.33 3.23 6.04
CA GLU A 44 -8.14 3.12 7.26
C GLU A 44 -9.63 3.12 6.92
N ASN A 45 -10.08 4.03 6.04
CA ASN A 45 -11.47 4.03 5.59
C ASN A 45 -11.84 2.73 4.85
N LEU A 46 -10.95 2.22 3.99
CA LEU A 46 -11.19 0.97 3.28
C LEU A 46 -11.28 -0.22 4.23
N TYR A 47 -10.37 -0.31 5.22
CA TYR A 47 -10.37 -1.36 6.23
C TYR A 47 -11.66 -1.36 7.06
N GLU A 48 -12.14 -0.19 7.48
CA GLU A 48 -13.39 -0.08 8.25
C GLU A 48 -14.64 -0.46 7.43
N ASN A 49 -14.56 -0.40 6.09
CA ASN A 49 -15.65 -0.86 5.20
C ASN A 49 -15.55 -2.36 4.86
N ASP A 50 -14.33 -2.88 4.70
CA ASP A 50 -14.05 -4.30 4.45
C ASP A 50 -12.76 -4.71 5.18
N LYS A 51 -12.95 -5.40 6.31
CA LYS A 51 -11.87 -5.91 7.15
C LYS A 51 -11.19 -7.16 6.59
N THR A 52 -11.70 -7.74 5.51
CA THR A 52 -11.21 -9.02 4.97
C THR A 52 -10.24 -8.84 3.80
N ASN A 53 -10.14 -7.63 3.25
CA ASN A 53 -9.21 -7.34 2.15
C ASN A 53 -7.76 -7.40 2.62
N LEU A 54 -7.09 -8.52 2.33
CA LEU A 54 -5.71 -8.80 2.77
C LEU A 54 -4.71 -7.74 2.32
N LEU A 55 -4.90 -7.18 1.12
CA LEU A 55 -4.02 -6.14 0.59
C LEU A 55 -4.19 -4.81 1.33
N VAL A 56 -5.43 -4.47 1.72
CA VAL A 56 -5.69 -3.29 2.57
C VAL A 56 -5.01 -3.47 3.93
N ILE A 57 -5.13 -4.64 4.56
CA ILE A 57 -4.48 -4.94 5.85
C ILE A 57 -2.96 -4.77 5.74
N ASP A 58 -2.34 -5.40 4.73
CA ASP A 58 -0.90 -5.29 4.46
C ASP A 58 -0.46 -3.83 4.27
N LYS A 59 -1.15 -3.09 3.40
CA LYS A 59 -0.76 -1.70 3.11
C LYS A 59 -1.02 -0.78 4.30
N LEU A 60 -2.05 -1.05 5.10
CA LEU A 60 -2.42 -0.25 6.26
C LEU A 60 -1.37 -0.35 7.38
N CYS A 61 -0.90 -1.57 7.70
CA CYS A 61 0.13 -1.73 8.72
C CYS A 61 1.44 -1.03 8.32
N LEU A 62 1.82 -1.12 7.04
CA LEU A 62 3.04 -0.48 6.52
C LEU A 62 2.92 1.03 6.37
N VAL A 63 1.73 1.58 6.11
CA VAL A 63 1.56 3.04 6.02
C VAL A 63 1.51 3.68 7.40
N LEU A 64 0.96 3.03 8.42
CA LEU A 64 0.99 3.51 9.80
C LEU A 64 2.44 3.78 10.25
N LEU A 65 3.34 2.84 9.96
CA LEU A 65 4.77 2.99 10.21
C LEU A 65 5.38 4.19 9.49
N LYS A 66 4.96 4.46 8.24
CA LYS A 66 5.52 5.54 7.41
C LYS A 66 4.91 6.91 7.70
N ALA A 67 3.66 6.97 8.16
CA ALA A 67 2.93 8.20 8.45
C ALA A 67 3.13 8.67 9.89
N PHE A 68 3.34 7.73 10.81
CA PHE A 68 3.52 7.95 12.23
C PHE A 68 4.85 7.34 12.67
N ASP A 69 4.82 6.17 13.31
CA ASP A 69 5.99 5.47 13.83
C ASP A 69 5.68 3.98 14.07
N LYS A 70 6.70 3.25 14.53
CA LYS A 70 6.62 1.81 14.82
C LYS A 70 5.66 1.50 15.97
N GLU A 71 5.55 2.38 16.96
CA GLU A 71 4.68 2.17 18.13
C GLU A 71 3.21 2.19 17.72
N ASN A 72 2.80 3.19 16.92
CA ASN A 72 1.45 3.29 16.38
C ASN A 72 1.09 2.09 15.49
N ALA A 73 2.01 1.67 14.62
CA ALA A 73 1.78 0.51 13.77
C ALA A 73 1.65 -0.80 14.57
N LEU A 74 2.51 -1.01 15.59
CA LEU A 74 2.41 -2.16 16.49
C LEU A 74 1.13 -2.14 17.32
N ALA A 75 0.71 -0.97 17.82
CA ALA A 75 -0.53 -0.84 18.57
C ALA A 75 -1.73 -1.26 17.72
N TRP A 76 -1.81 -0.77 16.48
CA TRP A 76 -2.89 -1.11 15.55
C TRP A 76 -3.00 -2.63 15.30
N ILE A 77 -1.86 -3.31 15.09
CA ILE A 77 -1.79 -4.77 14.89
C ILE A 77 -2.24 -5.52 16.16
N LYS A 78 -1.73 -5.12 17.33
CA LYS A 78 -2.04 -5.77 18.62
C LYS A 78 -3.51 -5.62 19.03
N GLU A 79 -4.11 -4.46 18.81
CA GLU A 79 -5.54 -4.23 19.06
C GLU A 79 -6.45 -5.15 18.24
N ARG A 80 -5.93 -5.70 17.12
CA ARG A 80 -6.65 -6.55 16.18
C ARG A 80 -6.11 -7.97 16.14
N GLU A 81 -5.38 -8.40 17.16
CA GLU A 81 -4.74 -9.72 17.21
C GLU A 81 -5.74 -10.87 16.97
N GLU A 82 -6.91 -10.83 17.61
CA GLU A 82 -7.94 -11.86 17.44
C GLU A 82 -8.47 -11.90 16.00
N GLU A 83 -8.80 -10.75 15.40
CA GLU A 83 -9.31 -10.65 14.03
C GLU A 83 -8.26 -11.15 13.01
N LEU A 84 -7.02 -10.70 13.16
CA LEU A 84 -5.92 -11.01 12.23
C LEU A 84 -5.41 -12.44 12.38
N SER A 85 -5.44 -13.01 13.59
CA SER A 85 -5.00 -14.39 13.81
C SER A 85 -5.96 -15.43 13.21
N ASN A 86 -7.23 -15.04 13.01
CA ASN A 86 -8.24 -15.87 12.35
C ASN A 86 -8.25 -15.71 10.81
N THR A 87 -7.36 -14.88 10.26
CA THR A 87 -7.32 -14.57 8.82
C THR A 87 -6.07 -15.19 8.19
N LEU A 88 -6.25 -16.01 7.15
CA LEU A 88 -5.13 -16.57 6.39
C LEU A 88 -4.45 -15.48 5.56
N PRO A 89 -3.12 -15.53 5.36
CA PRO A 89 -2.39 -14.50 4.60
C PRO A 89 -2.46 -14.70 3.08
N TYR A 90 -3.42 -15.48 2.61
CA TYR A 90 -3.71 -15.72 1.20
C TYR A 90 -5.20 -16.04 1.03
N THR A 91 -5.71 -15.81 -0.18
CA THR A 91 -7.08 -16.23 -0.55
C THR A 91 -7.05 -17.50 -1.40
N PRO A 92 -8.10 -18.33 -1.36
CA PRO A 92 -8.22 -19.48 -2.27
C PRO A 92 -8.09 -19.09 -3.74
N GLU A 93 -8.63 -17.93 -4.13
CA GLU A 93 -8.55 -17.40 -5.49
C GLU A 93 -7.11 -17.09 -5.88
N ALA A 94 -6.33 -16.44 -5.01
CA ALA A 94 -4.92 -16.15 -5.28
C ALA A 94 -4.08 -17.42 -5.43
N ILE A 95 -4.36 -18.45 -4.62
CA ILE A 95 -3.70 -19.76 -4.75
C ILE A 95 -4.08 -20.46 -6.06
N ALA A 96 -5.35 -20.38 -6.46
CA ALA A 96 -5.83 -20.93 -7.73
C ALA A 96 -5.18 -20.23 -8.94
N ASP A 97 -5.01 -18.91 -8.88
CA ASP A 97 -4.33 -18.12 -9.92
C ASP A 97 -2.85 -18.52 -10.04
N ILE A 98 -2.17 -18.73 -8.90
CA ILE A 98 -0.78 -19.24 -8.87
C ILE A 98 -0.71 -20.66 -9.47
N GLU A 99 -1.64 -21.54 -9.12
CA GLU A 99 -1.69 -22.89 -9.68
C GLU A 99 -1.90 -22.85 -11.20
N ALA A 100 -2.78 -21.98 -11.70
CA ALA A 100 -3.02 -21.83 -13.13
C ALA A 100 -1.81 -21.27 -13.88
N ALA A 101 -1.09 -20.31 -13.29
CA ALA A 101 0.05 -19.64 -13.92
C ALA A 101 1.38 -20.41 -13.80
N HIS A 102 1.61 -21.06 -12.67
CA HIS A 102 2.91 -21.63 -12.28
C HIS A 102 2.85 -23.13 -11.94
N GLY A 103 1.66 -23.72 -11.90
CA GLY A 103 1.45 -25.13 -11.61
C GLY A 103 1.26 -25.43 -10.12
N LYS A 104 0.67 -26.60 -9.86
CA LYS A 104 0.25 -27.04 -8.53
C LYS A 104 1.37 -27.05 -7.47
N LEU A 105 2.55 -27.53 -7.83
CA LEU A 105 3.68 -27.59 -6.89
C LEU A 105 4.09 -26.20 -6.40
N CYS A 106 4.01 -25.17 -7.25
CA CYS A 106 4.28 -23.79 -6.85
C CYS A 106 3.21 -23.26 -5.89
N ALA A 107 1.92 -23.52 -6.17
CA ALA A 107 0.82 -23.12 -5.30
C ALA A 107 0.91 -23.79 -3.90
N GLU A 108 1.20 -25.09 -3.86
CA GLU A 108 1.41 -25.82 -2.59
C GLU A 108 2.62 -25.27 -1.82
N ALA A 109 3.70 -24.92 -2.51
CA ALA A 109 4.88 -24.32 -1.87
C ALA A 109 4.56 -22.93 -1.28
N VAL A 110 3.76 -22.10 -1.95
CA VAL A 110 3.33 -20.80 -1.41
C VAL A 110 2.54 -20.99 -0.11
N VAL A 111 1.58 -21.92 -0.09
CA VAL A 111 0.80 -22.22 1.12
C VAL A 111 1.69 -22.77 2.24
N ALA A 112 2.63 -23.67 1.92
CA ALA A 112 3.50 -24.30 2.92
C ALA A 112 4.52 -23.34 3.55
N ASN A 113 4.92 -22.27 2.84
CA ASN A 113 5.86 -21.26 3.33
C ASN A 113 5.16 -19.98 3.81
N ALA A 114 3.84 -19.89 3.70
CA ALA A 114 3.09 -18.74 4.18
C ALA A 114 3.16 -18.66 5.72
N PRO A 115 3.16 -17.45 6.30
CA PRO A 115 2.95 -17.27 7.73
C PRO A 115 1.66 -17.94 8.20
N GLU A 116 1.57 -18.26 9.48
CA GLU A 116 0.41 -18.96 10.04
C GLU A 116 -0.90 -18.19 9.82
N ASN A 117 -0.85 -16.86 9.94
CA ASN A 117 -1.99 -15.97 9.81
C ASN A 117 -1.54 -14.53 9.48
N MET A 118 -2.52 -13.65 9.24
CA MET A 118 -2.26 -12.24 8.94
C MET A 118 -1.62 -11.48 10.10
N TYR A 119 -1.83 -11.88 11.36
CA TYR A 119 -1.18 -11.24 12.50
C TYR A 119 0.34 -11.41 12.43
N ILE A 120 0.81 -12.65 12.25
CA ILE A 120 2.24 -12.96 12.11
C ILE A 120 2.82 -12.31 10.84
N SER A 121 2.11 -12.43 9.70
CA SER A 121 2.52 -11.79 8.43
C SER A 121 2.73 -10.27 8.59
N CYS A 122 1.80 -9.58 9.26
CA CYS A 122 1.91 -8.13 9.49
C CYS A 122 3.10 -7.79 10.38
N LEU A 123 3.34 -8.56 11.45
CA LEU A 123 4.47 -8.32 12.36
C LEU A 123 5.82 -8.49 11.67
N GLU A 124 6.00 -9.57 10.91
CA GLU A 124 7.23 -9.85 10.18
C GLU A 124 7.53 -8.75 9.16
N ARG A 125 6.53 -8.37 8.35
CA ARG A 125 6.67 -7.32 7.34
C ARG A 125 6.89 -5.94 7.96
N LEU A 126 6.22 -5.65 9.07
CA LEU A 126 6.44 -4.40 9.80
C LEU A 126 7.88 -4.30 10.27
N GLU A 127 8.44 -5.38 10.82
CA GLU A 127 9.81 -5.41 11.31
C GLU A 127 10.83 -5.19 10.18
N GLU A 128 10.67 -5.88 9.05
CA GLU A 128 11.56 -5.71 7.89
C GLU A 128 11.53 -4.26 7.37
N VAL A 129 10.33 -3.70 7.21
CA VAL A 129 10.19 -2.32 6.73
C VAL A 129 10.69 -1.30 7.77
N ALA A 130 10.51 -1.57 9.06
CA ALA A 130 11.02 -0.71 10.13
C ALA A 130 12.55 -0.64 10.10
N GLN A 131 13.23 -1.77 9.88
CA GLN A 131 14.70 -1.79 9.75
C GLN A 131 15.17 -1.02 8.51
N ILE A 132 14.47 -1.14 7.38
CA ILE A 132 14.77 -0.33 6.19
C ILE A 132 14.63 1.17 6.49
N ILE A 133 13.55 1.57 7.17
CA ILE A 133 13.31 2.98 7.52
C ILE A 133 14.34 3.47 8.53
N GLU A 134 14.76 2.65 9.50
CA GLU A 134 15.81 3.02 10.45
C GLU A 134 17.15 3.28 9.74
N GLN A 135 17.49 2.46 8.74
CA GLN A 135 18.75 2.59 7.99
C GLN A 135 18.73 3.69 6.93
N GLN A 136 17.61 3.89 6.23
CA GLN A 136 17.53 4.75 5.04
C GLN A 136 16.68 6.01 5.26
N GLY A 137 15.89 6.06 6.34
CA GLY A 137 14.76 6.99 6.49
C GLY A 137 13.68 6.78 5.43
N LEU A 138 12.59 7.54 5.47
CA LEU A 138 11.53 7.47 4.45
C LEU A 138 12.05 7.82 3.05
N LEU A 139 11.55 7.11 2.02
CA LEU A 139 11.83 7.42 0.62
C LEU A 139 11.28 8.79 0.24
N TYR A 140 10.08 9.13 0.70
CA TYR A 140 9.44 10.44 0.62
C TYR A 140 8.38 10.54 1.72
N ASN A 141 8.01 11.76 2.11
CA ASN A 141 6.94 11.99 3.08
C ASN A 141 5.87 13.00 2.62
N ASN A 142 6.15 13.78 1.58
CA ASN A 142 5.25 14.82 1.07
C ASN A 142 5.12 14.74 -0.47
N PHE A 143 4.23 15.56 -1.03
CA PHE A 143 3.98 15.56 -2.47
C PHE A 143 5.19 16.02 -3.27
N GLU A 144 5.91 17.01 -2.76
CA GLU A 144 7.04 17.65 -3.41
C GLU A 144 8.21 16.67 -3.61
N GLN A 145 8.52 15.86 -2.59
CA GLN A 145 9.52 14.78 -2.61
C GLN A 145 9.10 13.57 -3.45
N ALA A 146 7.79 13.30 -3.53
CA ALA A 146 7.23 12.20 -4.31
C ALA A 146 7.02 12.55 -5.79
N LYS A 147 7.05 13.85 -6.14
CA LYS A 147 6.63 14.35 -7.46
C LYS A 147 7.45 13.75 -8.60
N GLN A 148 8.77 13.62 -8.44
CA GLN A 148 9.61 13.00 -9.47
C GLN A 148 9.18 11.55 -9.74
N LEU A 149 8.99 10.76 -8.68
CA LEU A 149 8.56 9.38 -8.81
C LEU A 149 7.16 9.26 -9.44
N TYR A 150 6.25 10.17 -9.11
CA TYR A 150 4.94 10.25 -9.75
C TYR A 150 5.05 10.50 -11.26
N LEU A 151 5.87 11.46 -11.70
CA LEU A 151 6.06 11.75 -13.12
C LEU A 151 6.70 10.58 -13.88
N GLU A 152 7.56 9.81 -13.22
CA GLU A 152 8.25 8.67 -13.84
C GLU A 152 7.41 7.38 -13.88
N LYS A 153 6.62 7.11 -12.83
CA LYS A 153 5.98 5.80 -12.62
C LYS A 153 4.51 5.84 -12.16
N GLY A 154 3.98 7.02 -11.88
CA GLY A 154 2.65 7.20 -11.29
C GLY A 154 1.53 7.51 -12.27
N ILE A 155 1.84 7.66 -13.56
CA ILE A 155 0.86 7.88 -14.63
C ILE A 155 0.61 6.54 -15.33
N LEU A 156 -0.63 6.06 -15.24
CA LEU A 156 -1.05 4.78 -15.81
C LEU A 156 -1.44 4.91 -17.29
N ASP A 157 -1.59 3.80 -18.00
CA ASP A 157 -2.22 3.82 -19.32
C ASP A 157 -3.64 4.35 -19.23
N ASN A 158 -4.12 4.97 -20.31
CA ASN A 158 -5.48 5.51 -20.37
C ASN A 158 -6.44 4.57 -21.09
N ASP A 159 -6.16 3.26 -21.17
CA ASP A 159 -7.00 2.31 -21.91
C ASP A 159 -8.24 1.95 -21.10
N LYS A 160 -8.07 1.78 -19.78
CA LYS A 160 -9.16 1.44 -18.86
C LYS A 160 -9.87 2.68 -18.30
N PRO A 161 -11.21 2.68 -18.18
CA PRO A 161 -11.94 3.77 -17.50
C PRO A 161 -11.51 4.00 -16.05
N GLU A 162 -11.09 2.93 -15.37
CA GLU A 162 -10.54 2.97 -14.02
C GLU A 162 -9.23 3.76 -13.98
N ASN A 163 -8.25 3.38 -14.80
CA ASN A 163 -6.95 4.05 -14.88
C ASN A 163 -7.09 5.54 -15.23
N ARG A 164 -7.96 5.89 -16.20
CA ARG A 164 -8.25 7.30 -16.54
C ARG A 164 -8.76 8.08 -15.33
N HIS A 165 -9.77 7.55 -14.64
CA HIS A 165 -10.32 8.20 -13.45
C HIS A 165 -9.29 8.30 -12.31
N PHE A 166 -8.42 7.31 -12.16
CA PHE A 166 -7.33 7.37 -11.18
C PHE A 166 -6.30 8.45 -11.53
N ASN A 167 -5.87 8.50 -12.80
CA ASN A 167 -4.95 9.49 -13.33
C ASN A 167 -5.48 10.92 -13.14
N ASP A 168 -6.76 11.17 -13.39
CA ASP A 168 -7.39 12.49 -13.18
C ASP A 168 -7.24 12.96 -11.71
N ILE A 169 -7.43 12.04 -10.75
CA ILE A 169 -7.27 12.35 -9.31
C ILE A 169 -5.79 12.59 -8.98
N MET A 170 -4.89 11.74 -9.47
CA MET A 170 -3.46 11.89 -9.26
C MET A 170 -2.94 13.22 -9.83
N GLU A 171 -3.32 13.57 -11.06
CA GLU A 171 -2.98 14.86 -11.67
C GLU A 171 -3.47 16.02 -10.80
N PHE A 172 -4.72 15.96 -10.35
CA PHE A 172 -5.31 17.01 -9.50
C PHE A 172 -4.52 17.22 -8.20
N VAL A 173 -4.13 16.15 -7.48
CA VAL A 173 -3.42 16.29 -6.20
C VAL A 173 -1.96 16.73 -6.35
N TYR A 174 -1.34 16.43 -7.50
CA TYR A 174 0.02 16.88 -7.85
C TYR A 174 0.08 18.23 -8.58
N LEU A 175 -1.08 18.80 -8.95
CA LEU A 175 -1.19 20.08 -9.63
C LEU A 175 -0.55 21.20 -8.80
N GLY A 176 0.31 22.00 -9.45
CA GLY A 176 0.98 23.14 -8.81
C GLY A 176 2.08 22.79 -7.80
N ARG A 177 2.28 21.50 -7.47
CA ARG A 177 3.37 21.05 -6.58
C ARG A 177 4.73 21.30 -7.22
N LYS A 178 5.73 21.71 -6.45
CA LYS A 178 7.12 21.83 -6.95
C LYS A 178 7.84 20.50 -6.74
N THR A 179 8.72 20.14 -7.66
CA THR A 179 9.59 18.98 -7.46
C THR A 179 10.70 19.38 -6.49
N GLU A 180 10.85 18.62 -5.40
CA GLU A 180 11.99 18.69 -4.50
C GLU A 180 12.99 17.59 -4.89
N GLU A 181 14.28 17.92 -4.95
CA GLU A 181 15.31 16.93 -5.24
C GLU A 181 15.37 15.89 -4.13
N ASN A 182 15.22 14.62 -4.50
CA ASN A 182 15.16 13.50 -3.57
C ASN A 182 16.19 12.44 -3.96
N GLU A 183 17.41 12.59 -3.43
CA GLU A 183 18.54 11.69 -3.69
C GLU A 183 18.24 10.21 -3.37
N LYS A 184 17.28 9.94 -2.48
CA LYS A 184 16.89 8.58 -2.12
C LYS A 184 16.24 7.83 -3.28
N LEU A 185 15.62 8.54 -4.24
CA LEU A 185 15.05 7.93 -5.45
C LEU A 185 16.11 7.22 -6.31
N LYS A 186 17.35 7.71 -6.31
CA LYS A 186 18.48 7.05 -7.02
C LYS A 186 18.78 5.66 -6.43
N ASN A 187 18.44 5.46 -5.17
CA ASN A 187 18.63 4.22 -4.43
C ASN A 187 17.31 3.52 -4.09
N GLN A 188 16.25 3.69 -4.91
CA GLN A 188 14.93 3.11 -4.65
C GLN A 188 14.98 1.59 -4.40
N HIS A 189 15.89 0.86 -5.05
CA HIS A 189 16.07 -0.58 -4.86
C HIS A 189 16.35 -0.99 -3.40
N ARG A 190 16.90 -0.09 -2.57
CA ARG A 190 17.19 -0.33 -1.14
C ARG A 190 15.93 -0.30 -0.26
N TYR A 191 14.80 0.09 -0.84
CA TYR A 191 13.50 0.15 -0.16
C TYR A 191 12.61 -1.05 -0.47
N ASN A 192 13.09 -1.98 -1.30
CA ASN A 192 12.36 -3.19 -1.63
C ASN A 192 12.55 -4.20 -0.50
N VAL A 193 11.42 -4.64 0.05
CA VAL A 193 11.30 -5.81 0.92
C VAL A 193 11.43 -7.03 0.02
N THR A 194 12.22 -8.03 0.44
CA THR A 194 12.35 -9.25 -0.36
C THR A 194 11.05 -10.05 -0.16
N VAL A 195 10.26 -10.21 -1.22
CA VAL A 195 9.06 -11.06 -1.22
C VAL A 195 9.45 -12.47 -1.58
#